data_AF-A0A7J3Z5P6-F1
#
_entry.id   AF-A0A7J3Z5P6-F1
#
_cell.length_a   1.000
_cell.length_b   1.000
_cell.length_c   1.000
_cell.angle_alpha   90.00
_cell.angle_beta   90.00
_cell.angle_gamma   90.00
#
_symmetry.space_group_name_H-M   'P 1'
#
loop_
_entity.id
_entity.type
_entity.pdbx_description
1 polymer ?
#
loop_
_entity_poly.entity_id
_entity_poly.type
_entity_poly.pdbx_seq_one_letter_code
_entity_poly.pdbx_strand_id
1 'polypeptide(L)'
;MSISIESIAPVIGQTITDVYGRKAGVLVSIYSDIDGKVTAIEIMVNDSHYETLPSERLEHGVDGLKILPEWLVEAKKLERKLDILKKRFKATEELYKKNQIPSHAYRELKDKFSKEVEKAKVEVKNIKDVLRRRLYEIENFVIHIEKAMTHLMVNYTAGEVPENGFKISADLMRFARQTALEEKKDLEKHVSLIEKLEQELVSVTTSEAEEQSLVPPVPATTSASAAPLSVKVVS
;
A
#
# COMPACT_ATOMS: atom_id res chain seq x y z
N MET A 1 -6.36 -10.30 9.28
CA MET A 1 -7.56 -10.89 9.89
C MET A 1 -8.12 -11.88 8.90
N SER A 2 -8.43 -13.10 9.32
CA SER A 2 -9.19 -14.04 8.50
C SER A 2 -10.68 -13.83 8.79
N ILE A 3 -11.48 -13.68 7.74
CA ILE A 3 -12.94 -13.55 7.88
C ILE A 3 -13.54 -14.95 7.90
N SER A 4 -14.43 -15.23 8.86
CA SER A 4 -15.12 -16.51 8.96
C SER A 4 -16.37 -16.54 8.10
N ILE A 5 -16.76 -17.73 7.62
CA ILE A 5 -17.98 -17.88 6.83
C ILE A 5 -19.24 -17.48 7.63
N GLU A 6 -19.24 -17.72 8.94
CA GLU A 6 -20.35 -17.39 9.84
C GLU A 6 -20.68 -15.89 9.86
N SER A 7 -19.70 -15.01 9.64
CA SER A 7 -19.94 -13.56 9.62
C SER A 7 -20.43 -13.05 8.28
N ILE A 8 -20.18 -13.76 7.17
CA ILE A 8 -20.57 -13.35 5.81
C ILE A 8 -21.85 -14.08 5.35
N ALA A 9 -22.09 -15.32 5.80
CA ALA A 9 -23.26 -16.09 5.39
C ALA A 9 -24.61 -15.35 5.54
N PRO A 10 -24.85 -14.55 6.60
CA PRO A 10 -26.10 -13.81 6.76
C PRO A 10 -26.31 -12.69 5.72
N VAL A 11 -25.24 -12.22 5.08
CA VAL A 11 -25.29 -11.12 4.09
C VAL A 11 -25.36 -11.60 2.64
N ILE A 12 -25.41 -12.92 2.40
CA ILE A 12 -25.66 -13.47 1.05
C ILE A 12 -27.02 -12.98 0.54
N GLY A 13 -27.05 -12.57 -0.73
CA GLY A 13 -28.22 -12.00 -1.39
C GLY A 13 -28.44 -10.51 -1.10
N GLN A 14 -27.63 -9.89 -0.23
CA GLN A 14 -27.73 -8.45 0.06
C GLN A 14 -26.84 -7.62 -0.86
N THR A 15 -27.23 -6.35 -1.06
CA THR A 15 -26.39 -5.37 -1.77
C THR A 15 -25.23 -4.95 -0.88
N ILE A 16 -24.00 -5.16 -1.36
CA ILE A 16 -22.78 -4.70 -0.71
C ILE A 16 -22.40 -3.31 -1.23
N THR A 17 -21.86 -2.49 -0.33
CA THR A 17 -21.28 -1.19 -0.66
C THR A 17 -19.76 -1.20 -0.55
N ASP A 18 -19.11 -0.28 -1.26
CA ASP A 18 -17.71 0.00 -1.04
C ASP A 18 -17.50 0.90 0.20
N VAL A 19 -16.24 1.16 0.54
CA VAL A 19 -15.88 2.05 1.65
C VAL A 19 -16.37 3.50 1.50
N TYR A 20 -16.72 3.92 0.28
CA TYR A 20 -17.29 5.24 -0.01
C TYR A 20 -18.83 5.22 -0.07
N GLY A 21 -19.46 4.08 0.24
CA GLY A 21 -20.91 3.93 0.25
C GLY A 21 -21.55 3.71 -1.12
N ARG A 22 -20.76 3.55 -2.19
CA ARG A 22 -21.28 3.22 -3.53
C ARG A 22 -21.74 1.77 -3.55
N LYS A 23 -22.87 1.49 -4.21
CA LYS A 23 -23.37 0.12 -4.41
C LYS A 23 -22.39 -0.62 -5.33
N ALA A 24 -21.74 -1.64 -4.81
CA ALA A 24 -20.76 -2.44 -5.56
C ALA A 24 -21.43 -3.59 -6.32
N GLY A 25 -22.45 -4.21 -5.72
CA GLY A 25 -23.16 -5.34 -6.31
C GLY A 25 -23.94 -6.13 -5.27
N VAL A 26 -24.48 -7.28 -5.67
CA VAL A 26 -25.16 -8.21 -4.78
C VAL A 26 -24.23 -9.38 -4.46
N LEU A 27 -24.11 -9.76 -3.19
CA LEU A 27 -23.36 -10.95 -2.79
C LEU A 27 -24.09 -12.22 -3.25
N VAL A 28 -23.45 -13.05 -4.07
CA VAL A 28 -24.10 -14.27 -4.60
C VAL A 28 -23.52 -15.53 -3.97
N SER A 29 -22.20 -15.58 -3.77
CA SER A 29 -21.53 -16.78 -3.25
C SER A 29 -20.31 -16.44 -2.41
N ILE A 30 -19.87 -17.41 -1.61
CA ILE A 30 -18.67 -17.33 -0.76
C ILE A 30 -17.79 -18.54 -1.09
N TYR A 31 -16.50 -18.29 -1.32
CA TYR A 31 -15.49 -19.32 -1.39
C TYR A 31 -14.79 -19.40 -0.02
N SER A 32 -14.76 -20.59 0.58
CA SER A 32 -14.12 -20.83 1.86
C SER A 32 -13.27 -22.10 1.84
N ASP A 33 -12.23 -22.09 2.66
CA ASP A 33 -11.42 -23.28 2.94
C ASP A 33 -12.16 -24.26 3.87
N ILE A 34 -11.64 -25.48 4.03
CA ILE A 34 -12.20 -26.54 4.89
C ILE A 34 -12.30 -26.06 6.35
N ASP A 35 -11.38 -25.20 6.76
CA ASP A 35 -11.36 -24.56 8.09
C ASP A 35 -12.45 -23.48 8.30
N GLY A 36 -13.31 -23.23 7.30
CA GLY A 36 -14.36 -22.20 7.36
C GLY A 36 -13.85 -20.76 7.19
N LYS A 37 -12.58 -20.58 6.79
CA LYS A 37 -12.00 -19.26 6.45
C LYS A 37 -12.39 -18.87 5.04
N VAL A 38 -12.95 -17.67 4.89
CA VAL A 38 -13.32 -17.12 3.58
C VAL A 38 -12.07 -16.73 2.81
N THR A 39 -11.94 -17.26 1.59
CA THR A 39 -10.85 -16.97 0.66
C THR A 39 -11.24 -15.92 -0.36
N ALA A 40 -12.50 -15.96 -0.83
CA ALA A 40 -13.05 -15.00 -1.77
C ALA A 40 -14.58 -14.94 -1.67
N ILE A 41 -15.18 -13.93 -2.29
CA ILE A 41 -16.63 -13.82 -2.49
C ILE A 41 -16.94 -13.59 -3.97
N GLU A 42 -18.12 -14.01 -4.40
CA GLU A 42 -18.64 -13.73 -5.74
C GLU A 42 -19.71 -12.65 -5.66
N ILE A 43 -19.51 -11.53 -6.36
CA ILE A 43 -20.49 -10.44 -6.43
C ILE A 43 -21.06 -10.32 -7.83
N MET A 44 -22.37 -10.08 -7.92
CA MET A 44 -23.05 -9.70 -9.15
C MET A 44 -23.06 -8.18 -9.24
N VAL A 45 -22.28 -7.62 -10.16
CA VAL A 45 -22.20 -6.16 -10.39
C VAL A 45 -23.37 -5.72 -11.27
N ASN A 46 -23.69 -6.52 -12.29
CA ASN A 46 -24.90 -6.40 -13.11
C ASN A 46 -25.30 -7.79 -13.63
N ASP A 47 -26.45 -7.89 -14.28
CA ASP A 47 -27.02 -9.17 -14.75
C ASP A 47 -26.08 -10.00 -15.65
N SER A 48 -25.10 -9.35 -16.28
CA SER A 48 -24.12 -9.97 -17.18
C SER A 48 -22.69 -10.03 -16.64
N HIS A 49 -22.43 -9.46 -15.46
CA HIS A 49 -21.09 -9.28 -14.93
C HIS A 49 -21.00 -9.69 -13.45
N TYR A 50 -20.20 -10.73 -13.24
CA TYR A 50 -19.86 -11.26 -11.93
C TYR A 50 -18.36 -11.04 -11.70
N GLU A 51 -18.00 -10.65 -10.49
CA GLU A 51 -16.62 -10.43 -10.08
C GLU A 51 -16.32 -11.26 -8.83
N THR A 52 -15.25 -12.04 -8.89
CA THR A 52 -14.69 -12.74 -7.73
C THR A 52 -13.73 -11.81 -6.99
N LEU A 53 -14.04 -11.50 -5.74
CA LEU A 53 -13.24 -10.64 -4.88
C LEU A 53 -12.47 -11.45 -3.83
N PRO A 54 -11.14 -11.31 -3.73
CA PRO A 54 -10.37 -11.95 -2.67
C PRO A 54 -10.73 -11.38 -1.30
N SER A 55 -10.58 -12.20 -0.25
CA SER A 55 -10.86 -11.81 1.13
C SER A 55 -10.06 -10.59 1.61
N GLU A 56 -8.92 -10.29 0.98
CA GLU A 56 -8.10 -9.11 1.26
C GLU A 56 -8.80 -7.78 0.93
N ARG A 57 -9.75 -7.81 -0.01
CA ARG A 57 -10.56 -6.65 -0.40
C ARG A 57 -11.81 -6.49 0.47
N LEU A 58 -11.96 -7.27 1.53
CA LEU A 58 -13.14 -7.23 2.38
C LEU A 58 -12.81 -6.60 3.73
N GLU A 59 -13.65 -5.66 4.15
CA GLU A 59 -13.60 -5.05 5.48
C GLU A 59 -14.93 -5.27 6.19
N HIS A 60 -14.89 -5.95 7.33
CA HIS A 60 -16.06 -6.15 8.17
C HIS A 60 -16.12 -5.04 9.21
N GLY A 61 -17.00 -4.06 8.99
CA GLY A 61 -17.22 -2.93 9.88
C GLY A 61 -18.49 -3.05 10.71
N VAL A 62 -18.78 -2.02 11.52
CA VAL A 62 -20.02 -1.92 12.32
C VAL A 62 -21.26 -1.84 11.43
N ASP A 63 -21.14 -1.22 10.25
CA ASP A 63 -22.22 -1.08 9.27
C ASP A 63 -22.36 -2.29 8.32
N GLY A 64 -21.63 -3.38 8.58
CA GLY A 64 -21.63 -4.58 7.75
C GLY A 64 -20.38 -4.75 6.87
N LEU A 65 -20.50 -5.64 5.87
CA LEU A 65 -19.42 -5.98 4.95
C LEU A 65 -19.24 -4.87 3.90
N LYS A 66 -18.02 -4.32 3.80
CA LYS A 66 -17.65 -3.31 2.80
C LYS A 66 -16.54 -3.83 1.90
N ILE A 67 -16.55 -3.38 0.64
CA ILE A 67 -15.51 -3.70 -0.33
C ILE A 67 -14.46 -2.58 -0.38
N LEU A 68 -13.20 -2.99 -0.29
CA LEU A 68 -12.04 -2.15 -0.49
C LEU A 68 -11.68 -2.11 -2.00
N PRO A 69 -11.42 -0.92 -2.55
CA PRO A 69 -10.79 -0.79 -3.85
C PRO A 69 -9.44 -1.51 -3.89
N GLU A 70 -9.10 -2.09 -5.04
CA GLU A 70 -7.84 -2.84 -5.21
C GLU A 70 -6.61 -1.97 -4.90
N TRP A 71 -6.58 -0.73 -5.42
CA TRP A 71 -5.49 0.21 -5.18
C TRP A 71 -5.25 0.47 -3.67
N LEU A 72 -6.31 0.43 -2.86
CA LEU A 72 -6.24 0.72 -1.42
C LEU A 72 -5.61 -0.45 -0.66
N VAL A 73 -5.93 -1.69 -1.06
CA VAL A 73 -5.32 -2.89 -0.49
C VAL A 73 -3.83 -2.93 -0.82
N GLU A 74 -3.48 -2.67 -2.09
CA GLU A 74 -2.09 -2.64 -2.54
C GLU A 74 -1.28 -1.54 -1.86
N ALA A 75 -1.83 -0.33 -1.76
CA ALA A 75 -1.20 0.79 -1.07
C ALA A 75 -0.92 0.47 0.41
N LYS A 76 -1.92 -0.02 1.15
CA LYS A 76 -1.75 -0.42 2.56
C LYS A 76 -0.72 -1.53 2.74
N LYS A 77 -0.67 -2.49 1.81
CA LYS A 77 0.32 -3.58 1.82
C LYS A 77 1.74 -3.06 1.63
N LEU A 78 1.93 -2.15 0.67
CA LEU A 78 3.22 -1.50 0.42
C LEU A 78 3.64 -0.62 1.61
N GLU A 79 2.74 0.21 2.15
CA GLU A 79 3.02 1.06 3.31
C GLU A 79 3.51 0.24 4.51
N ARG A 80 2.81 -0.87 4.81
CA ARG A 80 3.22 -1.80 5.87
C ARG A 80 4.58 -2.42 5.56
N LYS A 81 4.84 -2.80 4.32
CA LYS A 81 6.12 -3.38 3.90
C LYS A 81 7.26 -2.38 4.10
N LEU A 82 7.08 -1.12 3.68
CA LEU A 82 8.07 -0.05 3.86
C LEU A 82 8.35 0.23 5.33
N ASP A 83 7.31 0.33 6.17
CA ASP A 83 7.47 0.56 7.61
C ASP A 83 8.22 -0.59 8.31
N ILE A 84 7.86 -1.85 8.01
CA ILE A 84 8.58 -3.02 8.55
C ILE A 84 10.03 -3.02 8.08
N LEU A 85 10.28 -2.77 6.79
CA LEU A 85 11.61 -2.77 6.21
C LEU A 85 12.50 -1.72 6.90
N LYS A 86 11.99 -0.50 7.06
CA LYS A 86 12.66 0.58 7.80
C LYS A 86 12.98 0.19 9.24
N LYS A 87 11.99 -0.32 9.99
CA LYS A 87 12.18 -0.71 11.40
C LYS A 87 13.22 -1.81 11.57
N ARG A 88 13.18 -2.83 10.71
CA ARG A 88 14.13 -3.96 10.75
C ARG A 88 15.54 -3.54 10.34
N PHE A 89 15.66 -2.63 9.38
CA PHE A 89 16.95 -2.07 8.99
C PHE A 89 17.58 -1.31 10.18
N LYS A 90 16.85 -0.36 10.77
CA LYS A 90 17.33 0.39 11.96
C LYS A 90 17.73 -0.51 13.12
N ALA A 91 16.91 -1.52 13.43
CA ALA A 91 17.22 -2.47 14.49
C ALA A 91 18.52 -3.25 14.20
N THR A 92 18.75 -3.63 12.94
CA THR A 92 19.96 -4.35 12.54
C THR A 92 21.22 -3.47 12.67
N GLU A 93 21.12 -2.20 12.27
CA GLU A 93 22.21 -1.23 12.43
C GLU A 93 22.51 -0.94 13.90
N GLU A 94 21.47 -0.78 14.74
CA GLU A 94 21.65 -0.54 16.17
C GLU A 94 22.31 -1.74 16.88
N LEU A 95 21.91 -2.96 16.54
CA LEU A 95 22.52 -4.18 17.07
C LEU A 95 23.99 -4.29 16.65
N TYR A 96 24.33 -3.89 15.42
CA TYR A 96 25.71 -3.86 14.94
C TYR A 96 26.54 -2.80 15.68
N LYS A 97 26.01 -1.58 15.82
CA LYS A 97 26.66 -0.48 16.57
C LYS A 97 26.92 -0.85 18.05
N LYS A 98 26.04 -1.65 18.65
CA LYS A 98 26.20 -2.18 20.03
C LYS A 98 27.11 -3.41 20.12
N ASN A 99 27.73 -3.85 19.02
CA ASN A 99 28.52 -5.09 18.92
C ASN A 99 27.76 -6.35 19.39
N GLN A 100 26.43 -6.35 19.28
CA GLN A 100 25.59 -7.49 19.71
C GLN A 100 25.45 -8.56 18.63
N ILE A 101 25.83 -8.25 17.38
CA ILE A 101 25.81 -9.20 16.26
C ILE A 101 27.18 -9.24 15.57
N PRO A 102 27.62 -10.43 15.10
CA PRO A 102 28.90 -10.56 14.42
C PRO A 102 28.85 -9.98 12.99
N SER A 103 29.99 -9.52 12.49
CA SER A 103 30.10 -8.81 11.21
C SER A 103 29.71 -9.63 9.98
N HIS A 104 29.78 -10.97 10.04
CA HIS A 104 29.32 -11.85 8.96
C HIS A 104 27.78 -11.88 8.89
N ALA A 105 27.09 -11.98 10.03
CA ALA A 105 25.64 -11.98 10.12
C ALA A 105 25.06 -10.61 9.73
N TYR A 106 25.71 -9.52 10.13
CA TYR A 106 25.34 -8.17 9.70
C TYR A 106 25.44 -8.00 8.17
N ARG A 107 26.54 -8.44 7.55
CA ARG A 107 26.72 -8.36 6.09
C ARG A 107 25.66 -9.14 5.32
N GLU A 108 25.32 -10.35 5.78
CA GLU A 108 24.26 -11.15 5.16
C GLU A 108 22.89 -10.46 5.25
N LEU A 109 22.56 -9.88 6.41
CA LEU A 109 21.32 -9.11 6.58
C LEU A 109 21.31 -7.86 5.70
N LYS A 110 22.43 -7.13 5.61
CA LYS A 110 22.55 -5.93 4.79
C LYS A 110 22.34 -6.22 3.29
N ASP A 111 22.90 -7.32 2.78
CA ASP A 111 22.67 -7.76 1.40
C ASP A 111 21.19 -8.12 1.16
N LYS A 112 20.57 -8.86 2.10
CA LYS A 112 19.12 -9.16 2.06
C LYS A 112 18.27 -7.88 2.05
N PHE A 113 18.58 -6.91 2.91
CA PHE A 113 17.89 -5.63 2.95
C PHE A 113 18.06 -4.82 1.67
N SER A 114 19.28 -4.76 1.11
CA SER A 114 19.53 -4.04 -0.15
C SER A 114 18.68 -4.58 -1.30
N LYS A 115 18.58 -5.90 -1.43
CA LYS A 115 17.71 -6.56 -2.42
C LYS A 115 16.24 -6.24 -2.19
N GLU A 116 15.79 -6.25 -0.94
CA GLU A 116 14.39 -5.96 -0.61
C GLU A 116 14.03 -4.49 -0.81
N VAL A 117 14.96 -3.57 -0.53
CA VAL A 117 14.82 -2.13 -0.81
C VAL A 117 14.68 -1.90 -2.31
N GLU A 118 15.48 -2.57 -3.15
CA GLU A 118 15.38 -2.42 -4.60
C GLU A 118 14.04 -2.93 -5.14
N LYS A 119 13.55 -4.07 -4.64
CA LYS A 119 12.19 -4.55 -4.95
C LYS A 119 11.12 -3.55 -4.49
N ALA A 120 11.26 -3.00 -3.29
CA ALA A 120 10.31 -2.03 -2.76
C ALA A 120 10.26 -0.76 -3.61
N LYS A 121 11.39 -0.28 -4.16
CA LYS A 121 11.37 0.88 -5.09
C LYS A 121 10.57 0.61 -6.36
N VAL A 122 10.70 -0.59 -6.93
CA VAL A 122 9.92 -0.98 -8.12
C VAL A 122 8.42 -1.05 -7.78
N GLU A 123 8.06 -1.65 -6.64
CA GLU A 123 6.68 -1.70 -6.15
C GLU A 123 6.11 -0.30 -5.89
N VAL A 124 6.89 0.60 -5.28
CA VAL A 124 6.51 2.01 -5.06
C VAL A 124 6.19 2.69 -6.38
N LYS A 125 7.05 2.53 -7.40
CA LYS A 125 6.82 3.13 -8.72
C LYS A 125 5.51 2.62 -9.34
N ASN A 126 5.32 1.31 -9.35
CA ASN A 126 4.12 0.68 -9.93
C ASN A 126 2.84 1.17 -9.24
N ILE A 127 2.83 1.18 -7.91
CA ILE A 127 1.66 1.62 -7.14
C ILE A 127 1.42 3.13 -7.34
N LYS A 128 2.46 3.97 -7.37
CA LYS A 128 2.29 5.40 -7.68
C LYS A 128 1.67 5.62 -9.06
N ASP A 129 2.05 4.82 -10.06
CA ASP A 129 1.47 4.92 -11.40
C ASP A 129 -0.02 4.51 -11.41
N VAL A 130 -0.39 3.46 -10.66
CA VAL A 130 -1.80 3.05 -10.47
C VAL A 130 -2.59 4.15 -9.78
N LEU A 131 -2.08 4.71 -8.67
CA LEU A 131 -2.74 5.77 -7.90
C LEU A 131 -2.92 7.05 -8.74
N ARG A 132 -1.90 7.44 -9.53
CA ARG A 132 -1.98 8.60 -10.43
C ARG A 132 -2.99 8.40 -11.54
N ARG A 133 -3.02 7.21 -12.16
CA ARG A 133 -4.03 6.88 -13.17
C ARG A 133 -5.44 6.98 -12.57
N ARG A 134 -5.64 6.41 -11.38
CA ARG A 134 -6.92 6.46 -10.69
C ARG A 134 -7.33 7.89 -10.32
N LEU A 135 -6.39 8.72 -9.88
CA LEU A 135 -6.62 10.13 -9.59
C LEU A 135 -7.12 10.87 -10.84
N TYR A 136 -6.48 10.65 -11.99
CA TYR A 136 -6.89 11.23 -13.27
C TYR A 136 -8.29 10.76 -13.72
N GLU A 137 -8.60 9.47 -13.55
CA GLU A 137 -9.94 8.94 -13.81
C GLU A 137 -11.01 9.63 -12.96
N ILE A 138 -10.74 9.82 -11.67
CA ILE A 138 -11.67 10.48 -10.75
C ILE A 138 -11.86 11.96 -11.10
N GLU A 139 -10.79 12.67 -11.45
CA GLU A 139 -10.88 14.07 -11.86
C GLU A 139 -11.73 14.24 -13.13
N ASN A 140 -11.51 13.38 -14.12
CA ASN A 140 -12.34 13.36 -15.33
C ASN A 140 -13.79 13.01 -15.02
N PHE A 141 -14.02 12.05 -14.13
CA PHE A 141 -15.36 11.66 -13.71
C PHE A 141 -16.09 12.80 -13.01
N VAL A 142 -15.42 13.54 -12.10
CA VAL A 142 -15.98 14.71 -11.43
C VAL A 142 -16.37 15.79 -12.45
N ILE A 143 -15.47 16.12 -13.38
CA ILE A 143 -15.75 17.10 -14.45
C ILE A 143 -16.95 16.63 -15.31
N HIS A 144 -17.03 15.34 -15.63
CA HIS A 144 -18.13 14.78 -16.40
C HIS A 144 -19.47 14.92 -15.66
N ILE A 145 -19.51 14.58 -14.37
CA ILE A 145 -20.70 14.74 -13.53
C ILE A 145 -21.11 16.21 -13.38
N GLU A 146 -20.15 17.13 -13.21
CA GLU A 146 -20.43 18.57 -13.12
C GLU A 146 -21.01 19.14 -14.42
N LYS A 147 -20.52 18.69 -15.58
CA LYS A 147 -21.12 19.02 -16.88
C LYS A 147 -22.55 18.48 -16.99
N ALA A 148 -22.77 17.21 -16.66
CA ALA A 148 -24.10 16.60 -16.70
C ALA A 148 -25.10 17.32 -15.77
N MET A 149 -24.66 17.69 -14.57
CA MET A 149 -25.45 18.46 -13.61
C MET A 149 -25.78 19.86 -14.15
N THR A 150 -24.83 20.50 -14.84
CA THR A 150 -25.07 21.80 -15.51
C THR A 150 -26.15 21.70 -16.58
N HIS A 151 -26.07 20.68 -17.45
CA HIS A 151 -27.12 20.44 -18.45
C HIS A 151 -28.48 20.19 -17.80
N LEU A 152 -28.53 19.37 -16.75
CA LEU A 152 -29.77 19.10 -16.00
C LEU A 152 -30.38 20.39 -15.41
N MET A 153 -29.54 21.26 -14.84
CA MET A 153 -29.99 22.55 -14.30
C MET A 153 -30.54 23.49 -15.39
N VAL A 154 -29.89 23.54 -16.56
CA VAL A 154 -30.37 24.33 -17.70
C VAL A 154 -31.73 23.82 -18.17
N ASN A 155 -31.87 22.50 -18.40
CA ASN A 155 -33.11 21.91 -18.89
C ASN A 155 -34.26 22.08 -17.88
N TYR A 156 -33.97 21.99 -16.57
CA TYR A 156 -34.96 22.28 -15.53
C TYR A 156 -35.37 23.76 -15.54
N THR A 157 -34.40 24.68 -15.65
CA THR A 157 -34.67 26.13 -15.67
C THR A 157 -35.44 26.54 -16.93
N ALA A 158 -35.21 25.86 -18.05
CA ALA A 158 -35.95 26.03 -19.30
C ALA A 158 -37.38 25.44 -19.24
N GLY A 159 -37.73 24.72 -18.18
CA GLY A 159 -39.04 24.06 -18.04
C GLY A 159 -39.18 22.75 -18.81
N GLU A 160 -38.08 22.20 -19.34
CA GLU A 160 -38.06 20.95 -20.13
C GLU A 160 -38.07 19.69 -19.25
N VAL A 161 -37.67 19.82 -17.98
CA VAL A 161 -37.57 18.71 -17.02
C VAL A 161 -38.52 18.96 -15.84
N PRO A 162 -39.34 17.97 -15.44
CA PRO A 162 -40.20 18.11 -14.27
C PRO A 162 -39.38 18.13 -12.96
N GLU A 163 -39.88 18.84 -11.94
CA GLU A 163 -39.20 19.00 -10.64
C GLU A 163 -38.82 17.67 -9.98
N ASN A 164 -39.67 16.65 -10.07
CA ASN A 164 -39.38 15.33 -9.50
C ASN A 164 -38.15 14.68 -10.18
N GLY A 165 -38.10 14.72 -11.53
CA GLY A 165 -36.98 14.18 -12.30
C GLY A 165 -35.68 14.94 -12.04
N PHE A 166 -35.78 16.26 -11.88
CA PHE A 166 -34.66 17.11 -11.49
C PHE A 166 -34.11 16.72 -10.11
N LYS A 167 -34.97 16.66 -9.07
CA LYS A 167 -34.54 16.36 -7.69
C LYS A 167 -33.83 15.01 -7.59
N ILE A 168 -34.46 13.95 -8.11
CA ILE A 168 -33.88 12.60 -8.07
C ILE A 168 -32.53 12.56 -8.78
N SER A 169 -32.45 13.11 -9.99
CA SER A 169 -31.21 13.09 -10.78
C SER A 169 -30.11 13.94 -10.15
N ALA A 170 -30.46 15.10 -9.60
CA ALA A 170 -29.52 15.99 -8.93
C ALA A 170 -28.94 15.32 -7.67
N ASP A 171 -29.75 14.62 -6.89
CA ASP A 171 -29.28 13.93 -5.68
C ASP A 171 -28.36 12.75 -6.02
N LEU A 172 -28.67 11.99 -7.07
CA LEU A 172 -27.77 10.93 -7.58
C LEU A 172 -26.41 11.51 -8.02
N MET A 173 -26.41 12.60 -8.79
CA MET A 173 -25.18 13.24 -9.26
C MET A 173 -24.38 13.87 -8.11
N ARG A 174 -25.05 14.48 -7.12
CA ARG A 174 -24.39 15.01 -5.92
C ARG A 174 -23.72 13.90 -5.11
N PHE A 175 -24.40 12.77 -4.91
CA PHE A 175 -23.84 11.62 -4.22
C PHE A 175 -22.62 11.05 -4.98
N ALA A 176 -22.73 10.88 -6.30
CA ALA A 176 -21.62 10.41 -7.14
C ALA A 176 -20.41 11.34 -7.07
N ARG A 177 -20.63 12.66 -7.11
CA ARG A 177 -19.56 13.67 -6.97
C ARG A 177 -18.93 13.64 -5.57
N GLN A 178 -19.74 13.56 -4.52
CA GLN A 178 -19.25 13.56 -3.14
C GLN A 178 -18.35 12.34 -2.88
N THR A 179 -18.82 11.14 -3.23
CA THR A 179 -18.06 9.90 -3.05
C THR A 179 -16.78 9.87 -3.89
N ALA A 180 -16.80 10.43 -5.11
CA ALA A 180 -15.60 10.59 -5.92
C ALA A 180 -14.56 11.54 -5.29
N LEU A 181 -15.00 12.64 -4.68
CA LEU A 181 -14.09 13.56 -3.98
C LEU A 181 -13.50 12.95 -2.70
N GLU A 182 -14.27 12.13 -1.99
CA GLU A 182 -13.78 11.36 -0.85
C GLU A 182 -12.70 10.35 -1.27
N GLU A 183 -12.94 9.60 -2.35
CA GLU A 183 -11.93 8.69 -2.93
C GLU A 183 -10.67 9.44 -3.37
N LYS A 184 -10.81 10.60 -4.03
CA LYS A 184 -9.69 11.47 -4.39
C LYS A 184 -8.86 11.87 -3.18
N LYS A 185 -9.52 12.31 -2.10
CA LYS A 185 -8.83 12.72 -0.86
C LYS A 185 -8.04 11.57 -0.25
N ASP A 186 -8.55 10.35 -0.30
CA ASP A 186 -7.84 9.18 0.23
C ASP A 186 -6.66 8.77 -0.66
N LEU A 187 -6.81 8.84 -1.99
CA LEU A 187 -5.69 8.63 -2.92
C LEU A 187 -4.55 9.60 -2.64
N GLU A 188 -4.85 10.90 -2.50
CA GLU A 188 -3.85 11.93 -2.19
C GLU A 188 -3.13 11.65 -0.86
N LYS A 189 -3.86 11.18 0.17
CA LYS A 189 -3.25 10.78 1.45
C LYS A 189 -2.29 9.60 1.28
N HIS A 190 -2.71 8.56 0.57
CA HIS A 190 -1.89 7.36 0.36
C HIS A 190 -0.65 7.65 -0.51
N VAL A 191 -0.79 8.47 -1.55
CA VAL A 191 0.36 8.97 -2.33
C VAL A 191 1.35 9.69 -1.42
N SER A 192 0.88 10.64 -0.62
CA SER A 192 1.73 11.43 0.30
C SER A 192 2.42 10.54 1.35
N LEU A 193 1.71 9.53 1.87
CA LEU A 193 2.24 8.62 2.86
C LEU A 193 3.32 7.70 2.26
N ILE A 194 3.09 7.15 1.07
CA ILE A 194 4.08 6.35 0.35
C ILE A 194 5.32 7.18 0.04
N GLU A 195 5.17 8.43 -0.40
CA GLU A 195 6.30 9.34 -0.64
C GLU A 195 7.12 9.59 0.62
N LYS A 196 6.45 9.84 1.76
CA LYS A 196 7.12 10.01 3.04
C LYS A 196 7.87 8.74 3.47
N LEU A 197 7.23 7.57 3.39
CA LEU A 197 7.85 6.29 3.77
C LEU A 197 9.04 5.95 2.87
N GLU A 198 8.96 6.26 1.58
CA GLU A 198 10.06 6.10 0.62
C GLU A 198 11.24 7.02 0.99
N GLN A 199 11.01 8.31 1.22
CA GLN A 199 12.07 9.25 1.63
C GLN A 199 12.73 8.85 2.95
N GLU A 200 11.93 8.41 3.92
CA GLU A 200 12.43 7.91 5.20
C GLU A 200 13.24 6.61 5.05
N LEU A 201 12.86 5.72 4.13
CA LEU A 201 13.63 4.52 3.85
C LEU A 201 14.96 4.86 3.17
N VAL A 202 14.93 5.72 2.15
CA VAL A 202 16.13 6.15 1.40
C VAL A 202 17.12 6.84 2.34
N SER A 203 16.66 7.81 3.15
CA SER A 203 17.53 8.52 4.10
C SER A 203 18.24 7.54 5.05
N VAL A 204 17.51 6.61 5.66
CA VAL A 204 18.07 5.61 6.57
C VAL A 204 19.09 4.70 5.87
N THR A 205 18.87 4.32 4.62
CA THR A 205 19.84 3.51 3.86
C THR A 205 21.05 4.31 3.36
N THR A 206 20.96 5.63 3.24
CA THR A 206 22.02 6.48 2.64
C THR A 206 22.88 7.16 3.69
N SER A 207 22.30 7.64 4.80
CA SER A 207 23.01 8.36 5.87
C SER A 207 24.12 7.54 6.54
N GLU A 208 24.02 6.21 6.50
CA GLU A 208 25.00 5.31 7.12
C GLU A 208 25.95 4.64 6.10
N ALA A 209 25.78 4.91 4.80
CA ALA A 209 26.82 4.64 3.80
C ALA A 209 27.98 5.64 3.93
N GLU A 210 27.69 6.88 4.36
CA GLU A 210 28.71 7.92 4.58
C GLU A 210 29.49 7.71 5.89
N GLU A 211 28.85 7.28 6.99
CA GLU A 211 29.54 6.95 8.26
C GLU A 211 30.57 5.81 8.12
N GLN A 212 30.42 4.91 7.15
CA GLN A 212 31.37 3.81 6.90
C GLN A 212 32.58 4.22 6.03
N SER A 213 32.57 5.40 5.40
CA SER A 213 33.71 5.89 4.62
C SER A 213 34.76 6.66 5.44
N LEU A 214 34.48 6.95 6.73
CA LEU A 214 35.35 7.72 7.61
C LEU A 214 36.16 6.89 8.62
N VAL A 215 36.16 5.56 8.54
CA VAL A 215 37.04 4.74 9.40
C VAL A 215 38.42 4.59 8.72
N PRO A 216 39.50 5.21 9.23
CA PRO A 216 40.84 5.01 8.69
C PRO A 216 41.30 3.55 8.87
N PRO A 217 42.18 3.03 8.00
CA PRO A 217 42.65 1.66 8.11
C PRO A 217 43.45 1.47 9.41
N VAL A 218 43.08 0.46 10.18
CA VAL A 218 43.82 0.02 11.38
C VAL A 218 45.23 -0.44 10.96
N PRO A 219 46.31 -0.01 11.65
CA PRO A 219 47.67 -0.42 11.30
C PRO A 219 47.89 -1.91 11.59
N ALA A 220 48.49 -2.60 10.63
CA ALA A 220 48.90 -3.99 10.74
C ALA A 220 49.92 -4.15 11.89
N THR A 221 49.52 -4.85 12.95
CA THR A 221 50.44 -5.43 13.93
C THR A 221 50.76 -6.84 13.46
N THR A 222 51.95 -7.04 12.88
CA THR A 222 52.52 -8.38 12.68
C THR A 222 53.62 -8.60 13.71
N SER A 223 53.39 -9.61 14.53
CA SER A 223 54.23 -10.10 15.60
C SER A 223 55.56 -10.71 15.10
N ALA A 224 56.53 -10.66 16.00
CA ALA A 224 57.91 -11.12 15.89
C ALA A 224 58.09 -12.58 15.44
N SER A 225 59.22 -12.84 14.76
CA SER A 225 59.87 -14.15 14.70
C SER A 225 61.40 -14.01 14.70
N ALA A 226 61.99 -14.53 15.78
CA ALA A 226 63.29 -15.18 15.97
C ALA A 226 64.56 -14.76 15.17
N ALA A 227 65.63 -14.51 15.94
CA ALA A 227 67.02 -14.32 15.53
C ALA A 227 67.68 -15.59 14.91
N PRO A 228 68.91 -15.49 14.37
CA PRO A 228 70.06 -15.74 15.24
C PRO A 228 71.26 -14.77 15.07
N LEU A 229 72.07 -14.77 16.13
CA LEU A 229 73.28 -13.98 16.36
C LEU A 229 74.44 -14.32 15.42
N SER A 230 75.19 -13.30 14.98
CA SER A 230 76.49 -13.43 14.32
C SER A 230 77.63 -13.12 15.31
N VAL A 231 78.56 -14.08 15.46
CA VAL A 231 79.78 -13.93 16.27
C VAL A 231 80.92 -13.49 15.35
N LYS A 232 81.54 -12.34 15.67
CA LYS A 232 82.77 -11.82 15.06
C LYS A 232 83.96 -12.73 15.43
N VAL A 233 84.72 -13.16 14.43
CA VAL A 233 86.09 -13.65 14.62
C VAL A 233 87.05 -12.51 14.25
N VAL A 234 87.96 -12.24 15.19
CA VAL A 234 89.06 -11.28 15.08
C VAL A 234 90.19 -11.93 14.29
N SER A 235 90.84 -11.18 13.41
CA SER A 235 92.17 -11.46 12.86
C SER A 235 93.03 -10.23 13.06
#